data_AF-A0A373VUW2-F1
#
_entry.id   AF-A0A373VUW2-F1
#
_cell.length_a   1.000
_cell.length_b   1.000
_cell.length_c   1.000
_cell.angle_alpha   90.00
_cell.angle_beta   90.00
_cell.angle_gamma   90.00
#
_symmetry.space_group_name_H-M   'P 1'
#
loop_
_entity.id
_entity.type
_entity.pdbx_description
1 polymer ?
#
loop_
_entity_poly.entity_id
_entity_poly.type
_entity_poly.pdbx_seq_one_letter_code
_entity_poly.pdbx_strand_id
1 'polypeptide(L)'
;MMNKIDLKKNKESIRFLIIIFFFVGGYAFFLTSMKWMPTTADASYISKLGIENKWNDRTVVINRWDYSKEQNLMEVELTINNKSYDGKNKYNFSAKDLNGNDLKTNVKVEEDDWIVLQISDVPGRWSDISLRMSIKDSKEETLKLYTNIKDVDKVDKIEKLDYKGYITKRFNIEINNYKDEISKNEKEKIKLNKEIGEIQKEIERLEQKKIYQTEQEKQDSDSLIGEANYSISTKQKKIEDLDMDIAELNERIQMKEQQKQDSLAQ
;
A
#
# COMPACT_ATOMS: atom_id res chain seq x y z
N MET A 1 -53.49 33.42 -50.25
CA MET A 1 -52.02 33.31 -50.16
C MET A 1 -51.64 33.01 -48.72
N MET A 2 -51.13 31.82 -48.45
CA MET A 2 -50.34 31.56 -47.24
C MET A 2 -49.36 30.44 -47.58
N ASN A 3 -48.10 30.79 -47.85
CA ASN A 3 -47.04 29.82 -48.12
C ASN A 3 -46.76 29.04 -46.84
N LYS A 4 -47.04 27.73 -46.84
CA LYS A 4 -46.47 26.81 -45.86
C LYS A 4 -44.98 26.67 -46.18
N ILE A 5 -44.13 27.22 -45.32
CA ILE A 5 -42.68 26.97 -45.37
C ILE A 5 -42.47 25.54 -44.88
N ASP A 6 -42.23 24.63 -45.81
CA ASP A 6 -41.88 23.26 -45.51
C ASP A 6 -40.39 23.22 -45.13
N LEU A 7 -40.09 23.23 -43.84
CA LEU A 7 -38.73 23.04 -43.32
C LEU A 7 -38.32 21.59 -43.54
N LYS A 8 -37.88 21.29 -44.76
CA LYS A 8 -37.25 20.02 -45.11
C LYS A 8 -36.05 19.82 -44.18
N LYS A 9 -36.18 18.98 -43.14
CA LYS A 9 -35.09 18.63 -42.22
C LYS A 9 -33.94 18.05 -43.03
N ASN A 10 -32.97 18.90 -43.35
CA ASN A 10 -31.81 18.52 -44.11
C ASN A 10 -30.96 17.59 -43.23
N LYS A 11 -30.89 16.30 -43.55
CA LYS A 11 -30.15 15.31 -42.74
C LYS A 11 -28.68 15.73 -42.57
N GLU A 12 -28.14 16.49 -43.53
CA GLU A 12 -26.80 17.09 -43.48
C GLU A 12 -26.67 18.19 -42.41
N SER A 13 -27.68 19.03 -42.17
CA SER A 13 -27.62 20.06 -41.12
C SER A 13 -27.71 19.48 -39.72
N ILE A 14 -28.44 18.37 -39.55
CA ILE A 14 -28.50 17.62 -38.28
C ILE A 14 -27.16 16.93 -38.01
N ARG A 15 -26.52 16.34 -39.03
CA ARG A 15 -25.16 15.77 -38.92
C ARG A 15 -24.13 16.83 -38.53
N PHE A 16 -24.18 18.00 -39.15
CA PHE A 16 -23.31 19.14 -38.79
C PHE A 16 -23.53 19.62 -37.35
N LEU A 17 -24.79 19.72 -36.88
CA LEU A 17 -25.10 20.09 -35.50
C LEU A 17 -24.58 19.06 -34.48
N ILE A 18 -24.67 17.76 -34.80
CA ILE A 18 -24.12 16.69 -33.97
C ILE A 18 -22.59 16.83 -33.90
N ILE A 19 -21.92 17.06 -35.03
CA ILE A 19 -20.46 17.29 -35.06
C ILE A 19 -20.08 18.49 -34.20
N ILE A 20 -20.76 19.64 -34.36
CA ILE A 20 -20.51 20.84 -33.54
C ILE A 20 -20.77 20.57 -32.06
N PHE A 21 -21.81 19.82 -31.71
CA PHE A 21 -22.10 19.43 -30.33
C PHE A 21 -20.98 18.56 -29.73
N PHE A 22 -20.42 17.62 -30.49
CA PHE A 22 -19.27 16.83 -30.04
C PHE A 22 -17.98 17.66 -29.94
N PHE A 23 -17.74 18.60 -30.86
CA PHE A 23 -16.58 19.49 -30.79
C PHE A 23 -16.66 20.46 -29.62
N VAL A 24 -17.79 21.16 -29.45
CA VAL A 24 -18.00 22.14 -28.38
C VAL A 24 -18.20 21.45 -27.03
N GLY A 25 -18.98 20.37 -26.99
CA GLY A 25 -19.19 19.57 -25.78
C GLY A 25 -17.91 18.85 -25.34
N GLY A 26 -17.14 18.32 -26.29
CA GLY A 26 -15.80 17.78 -26.04
C GLY A 26 -14.85 18.85 -25.48
N TYR A 27 -14.79 20.04 -26.08
CA TYR A 27 -13.95 21.13 -25.56
C TYR A 27 -14.40 21.60 -24.17
N ALA A 28 -15.71 21.74 -23.92
CA ALA A 28 -16.23 22.07 -22.61
C ALA A 28 -15.92 20.98 -21.57
N PHE A 29 -15.95 19.71 -21.97
CA PHE A 29 -15.54 18.58 -21.13
C PHE A 29 -14.04 18.66 -20.77
N PHE A 30 -13.17 18.98 -21.73
CA PHE A 30 -11.75 19.19 -21.48
C PHE A 30 -11.47 20.44 -20.62
N LEU A 31 -12.19 21.54 -20.81
CA LEU A 31 -12.02 22.75 -19.99
C LEU A 31 -12.54 22.57 -18.55
N THR A 32 -13.58 21.76 -18.37
CA THR A 32 -14.06 21.40 -17.03
C THR A 32 -13.20 20.33 -16.38
N SER A 33 -12.38 19.57 -17.13
CA SER A 33 -11.50 18.51 -16.59
C SER A 33 -10.67 18.98 -15.40
N MET A 34 -10.16 20.21 -15.42
CA MET A 34 -9.42 20.80 -14.30
C MET A 34 -10.23 20.91 -12.99
N LYS A 35 -11.57 20.88 -13.04
CA LYS A 35 -12.47 20.91 -11.87
C LYS A 35 -12.84 19.54 -11.31
N TRP A 36 -12.77 18.46 -12.10
CA TRP A 36 -13.23 17.12 -11.68
C TRP A 36 -12.15 16.03 -11.79
N MET A 37 -11.12 16.23 -12.61
CA MET A 37 -9.97 15.35 -12.71
C MET A 37 -8.88 15.87 -11.76
N PRO A 38 -8.46 15.08 -10.74
CA PRO A 38 -7.34 15.46 -9.90
C PRO A 38 -6.07 15.54 -10.74
N THR A 39 -5.38 16.67 -10.69
CA THR A 39 -4.06 16.87 -11.28
C THR A 39 -3.06 16.01 -10.50
N THR A 40 -2.91 14.74 -10.86
CA THR A 40 -1.81 13.95 -10.34
C THR A 40 -0.62 14.18 -11.24
N ALA A 41 0.38 14.92 -10.75
CA ALA A 41 1.69 14.94 -11.35
C ALA A 41 2.32 13.53 -11.27
N ASP A 42 3.36 13.30 -12.07
CA ASP A 42 4.09 12.04 -12.14
C ASP A 42 4.42 11.50 -10.73
N ALA A 43 3.97 10.29 -10.39
CA ALA A 43 4.04 9.75 -9.02
C ALA A 43 5.48 9.45 -8.55
N SER A 44 6.48 9.66 -9.40
CA SER A 44 7.89 9.39 -9.12
C SER A 44 8.47 10.17 -7.94
N TYR A 45 7.93 11.35 -7.61
CA TYR A 45 8.37 12.15 -6.46
C TYR A 45 7.67 11.81 -5.13
N ILE A 46 6.67 10.91 -5.16
CA ILE A 46 5.89 10.55 -3.98
C ILE A 46 6.72 9.69 -3.03
N SER A 47 6.72 10.04 -1.75
CA SER A 47 7.39 9.28 -0.70
C SER A 47 6.54 8.06 -0.36
N LYS A 48 6.99 6.88 -0.80
CA LYS A 48 6.28 5.62 -0.60
C LYS A 48 6.29 5.19 0.87
N LEU A 49 5.16 4.65 1.33
CA LEU A 49 5.05 4.02 2.65
C LEU A 49 6.05 2.86 2.77
N GLY A 50 6.68 2.72 3.94
CA GLY A 50 7.65 1.67 4.24
C GLY A 50 9.02 1.81 3.57
N ILE A 51 9.26 2.86 2.77
CA ILE A 51 10.53 3.09 2.09
C ILE A 51 11.38 4.12 2.86
N GLU A 52 12.67 3.82 3.03
CA GLU A 52 13.63 4.71 3.69
C GLU A 52 13.93 5.95 2.86
N ASN A 53 13.76 7.13 3.46
CA ASN A 53 14.22 8.40 2.93
C ASN A 53 15.49 8.81 3.67
N LYS A 54 16.62 8.91 2.96
CA LYS A 54 17.90 9.32 3.55
C LYS A 54 17.98 10.83 3.67
N TRP A 55 18.41 11.32 4.82
CA TRP A 55 18.50 12.74 5.10
C TRP A 55 19.45 13.02 6.26
N ASN A 56 20.51 13.80 6.04
CA ASN A 56 21.50 14.20 7.06
C ASN A 56 21.99 13.04 7.95
N ASP A 57 22.43 11.93 7.34
CA ASP A 57 22.82 10.69 8.01
C ASP A 57 21.74 10.09 8.93
N ARG A 58 20.47 10.34 8.60
CA ARG A 58 19.29 9.71 9.19
C ARG A 58 18.52 8.97 8.12
N THR A 59 17.77 7.95 8.52
CA THR A 59 16.74 7.36 7.67
C THR A 59 15.36 7.62 8.26
N VAL A 60 14.43 8.04 7.40
CA VAL A 60 13.05 8.38 7.78
C VAL A 60 12.11 7.52 6.96
N VAL A 61 11.28 6.74 7.65
CA VAL A 61 10.29 5.86 7.05
C VAL A 61 8.90 6.39 7.39
N ILE A 62 8.04 6.47 6.37
CA ILE A 62 6.62 6.75 6.57
C ILE A 62 5.93 5.41 6.79
N ASN A 63 5.45 5.15 8.01
CA ASN A 63 4.79 3.90 8.36
C ASN A 63 3.32 3.92 7.93
N ARG A 64 2.65 5.06 8.12
CA ARG A 64 1.23 5.26 7.80
C ARG A 64 0.95 6.70 7.43
N TRP A 65 0.02 6.91 6.51
CA TRP A 65 -0.49 8.23 6.16
C TRP A 65 -2.00 8.16 5.92
N ASP A 66 -2.76 8.37 6.99
CA ASP A 66 -4.23 8.33 6.97
C ASP A 66 -4.81 9.69 6.59
N TYR A 67 -5.91 9.71 5.85
CA TYR A 67 -6.67 10.91 5.52
C TYR A 67 -8.17 10.70 5.77
N SER A 68 -8.75 11.53 6.64
CA SER A 68 -10.20 11.68 6.78
C SER A 68 -10.67 12.95 6.07
N LYS A 69 -11.50 12.73 5.03
CA LYS A 69 -12.15 13.82 4.29
C LYS A 69 -13.19 14.54 5.15
N GLU A 70 -13.91 13.82 6.00
CA GLU A 70 -14.96 14.41 6.85
C GLU A 70 -14.37 15.37 7.88
N GLN A 71 -13.18 15.06 8.39
CA GLN A 71 -12.49 15.87 9.39
C GLN A 71 -11.49 16.87 8.79
N ASN A 72 -11.24 16.84 7.47
CA ASN A 72 -10.16 17.61 6.81
C ASN A 72 -8.82 17.44 7.54
N LEU A 73 -8.53 16.18 7.90
CA LEU A 73 -7.45 15.81 8.82
C LEU A 73 -6.63 14.66 8.24
N MET A 74 -5.32 14.76 8.37
CA MET A 74 -4.41 13.63 8.16
C MET A 74 -3.68 13.26 9.43
N GLU A 75 -3.28 12.00 9.52
CA GLU A 75 -2.39 11.48 10.55
C GLU A 75 -1.24 10.73 9.87
N VAL A 76 0.00 11.12 10.21
CA VAL A 76 1.21 10.52 9.66
C VAL A 76 2.00 9.92 10.81
N GLU A 77 2.46 8.70 10.61
CA GLU A 77 3.35 7.99 11.53
C GLU A 77 4.71 7.80 10.88
N LEU A 78 5.76 8.25 11.56
CA LEU A 78 7.13 8.20 11.10
C LEU A 78 8.00 7.36 12.04
N THR A 79 8.93 6.62 11.47
CA THR A 79 10.08 6.06 12.17
C THR A 79 11.35 6.76 11.71
N ILE A 80 12.18 7.17 12.66
CA ILE A 80 13.44 7.85 12.40
C ILE A 80 14.58 7.02 12.99
N ASN A 81 15.58 6.73 12.18
CA ASN A 81 16.82 6.12 12.64
C ASN A 81 17.96 7.14 12.48
N ASN A 82 18.44 7.66 13.60
CA ASN A 82 19.55 8.61 13.61
C ASN A 82 20.90 7.89 13.56
N LYS A 83 21.54 7.88 12.38
CA LYS A 83 22.87 7.27 12.17
C LYS A 83 24.00 8.30 12.24
N SER A 84 23.71 9.56 12.55
CA SER A 84 24.73 10.62 12.69
C SER A 84 25.40 10.63 14.06
N TYR A 85 24.79 9.97 15.07
CA TYR A 85 25.26 9.93 16.47
C TYR A 85 25.53 11.31 17.09
N ASP A 86 24.85 12.34 16.62
CA ASP A 86 25.03 13.74 17.05
C ASP A 86 24.20 14.15 18.28
N GLY A 87 23.39 13.24 18.81
CA GLY A 87 22.45 13.50 19.92
C GLY A 87 21.27 14.40 19.56
N LYS A 88 21.08 14.75 18.29
CA LYS A 88 19.97 15.61 17.82
C LYS A 88 18.82 14.75 17.31
N ASN A 89 17.90 14.43 18.22
CA ASN A 89 16.69 13.62 17.98
C ASN A 89 15.38 14.41 18.10
N LYS A 90 15.45 15.75 18.05
CA LYS A 90 14.27 16.63 18.07
C LYS A 90 14.15 17.35 16.74
N TYR A 91 12.91 17.48 16.27
CA TYR A 91 12.62 17.88 14.91
C TYR A 91 11.49 18.92 14.86
N ASN A 92 11.54 19.80 13.86
CA ASN A 92 10.46 20.72 13.54
C ASN A 92 9.68 20.19 12.34
N PHE A 93 8.37 20.33 12.38
CA PHE A 93 7.46 19.86 11.33
C PHE A 93 6.63 21.01 10.76
N SER A 94 6.45 20.99 9.44
CA SER A 94 5.47 21.84 8.76
C SER A 94 4.88 21.07 7.59
N ALA A 95 3.69 21.46 7.16
CA ALA A 95 3.05 20.87 5.99
C ALA A 95 2.57 21.96 5.05
N LYS A 96 2.63 21.68 3.75
CA LYS A 96 2.12 22.59 2.71
C LYS A 96 1.32 21.84 1.67
N ASP A 97 0.30 22.50 1.13
CA ASP A 97 -0.41 22.03 -0.07
C ASP A 97 0.40 22.32 -1.35
N LEU A 98 -0.10 21.86 -2.50
CA LEU A 98 0.50 22.14 -3.82
C LEU A 98 0.66 23.64 -4.11
N ASN A 99 -0.25 24.47 -3.61
CA ASN A 99 -0.21 25.93 -3.83
C ASN A 99 0.81 26.63 -2.92
N GLY A 100 1.46 25.89 -2.02
CA GLY A 100 2.43 26.40 -1.06
C GLY A 100 1.80 26.97 0.21
N ASN A 101 0.49 26.84 0.39
CA ASN A 101 -0.22 27.27 1.59
C ASN A 101 0.20 26.40 2.77
N ASP A 102 0.47 27.03 3.91
CA ASP A 102 0.80 26.32 5.13
C ASP A 102 -0.43 25.62 5.73
N LEU A 103 -0.25 24.35 6.08
CA LEU A 103 -1.24 23.53 6.78
C LEU A 103 -0.85 23.39 8.25
N LYS A 104 -1.86 23.37 9.13
CA LYS A 104 -1.62 23.29 10.57
C LYS A 104 -1.09 21.91 10.94
N THR A 105 0.12 21.85 11.50
CA THR A 105 0.75 20.60 11.93
C THR A 105 0.80 20.52 13.45
N ASN A 106 0.33 19.42 14.04
CA ASN A 106 0.35 19.17 15.47
C ASN A 106 1.03 17.83 15.76
N VAL A 107 2.12 17.84 16.51
CA VAL A 107 2.78 16.61 16.96
C VAL A 107 1.96 15.99 18.10
N LYS A 108 1.68 14.70 17.99
CA LYS A 108 0.91 13.91 18.97
C LYS A 108 1.79 12.99 19.81
N VAL A 109 2.84 12.46 19.19
CA VAL A 109 3.89 11.68 19.83
C VAL A 109 5.23 12.20 19.31
N GLU A 110 6.16 12.49 20.22
CA GLU A 110 7.52 12.96 19.90
C GLU A 110 8.54 12.17 20.72
N GLU A 111 8.81 10.94 20.28
CA GLU A 111 9.96 10.16 20.74
C GLU A 111 11.14 10.35 19.78
N ASP A 112 12.31 9.84 20.17
CA ASP A 112 13.54 10.04 19.42
C ASP A 112 13.53 9.27 18.08
N ASP A 113 12.88 8.11 18.02
CA ASP A 113 12.78 7.25 16.85
C ASP A 113 11.34 7.08 16.32
N TRP A 114 10.34 7.61 17.01
CA TRP A 114 8.93 7.46 16.68
C TRP A 114 8.14 8.75 16.85
N ILE A 115 7.49 9.16 15.76
CA ILE A 115 6.75 10.42 15.71
C ILE A 115 5.39 10.18 15.08
N VAL A 116 4.36 10.71 15.73
CA VAL A 116 3.00 10.76 15.17
C VAL A 116 2.59 12.22 15.09
N LEU A 117 2.13 12.64 13.91
CA LEU A 117 1.75 14.01 13.64
C LEU A 117 0.40 14.08 12.93
N GLN A 118 -0.36 15.12 13.24
CA GLN A 118 -1.62 15.42 12.59
C GLN A 118 -1.51 16.68 11.76
N ILE A 119 -1.98 16.62 10.52
CA ILE A 119 -2.06 17.76 9.61
C ILE A 119 -3.53 18.13 9.46
N SER A 120 -3.92 19.27 10.01
CA SER A 120 -5.29 19.80 9.99
C SER A 120 -5.45 20.86 8.90
N ASP A 121 -6.69 21.27 8.67
CA ASP A 121 -7.06 22.28 7.67
C ASP A 121 -6.72 21.85 6.23
N VAL A 122 -6.70 20.52 6.00
CA VAL A 122 -6.49 19.96 4.66
C VAL A 122 -7.68 20.31 3.78
N PRO A 123 -7.50 21.01 2.65
CA PRO A 123 -8.62 21.37 1.79
C PRO A 123 -9.39 20.13 1.33
N GLY A 124 -10.73 20.18 1.32
CA GLY A 124 -11.55 19.03 0.87
C GLY A 124 -11.30 18.60 -0.59
N ARG A 125 -10.63 19.44 -1.38
CA ARG A 125 -10.02 19.11 -2.67
C ARG A 125 -8.54 19.46 -2.63
N TRP A 126 -7.69 18.43 -2.62
CA TRP A 126 -6.24 18.56 -2.67
C TRP A 126 -5.68 17.51 -3.63
N SER A 127 -4.55 17.79 -4.26
CA SER A 127 -3.81 16.82 -5.08
C SER A 127 -2.63 16.27 -4.31
N ASP A 128 -1.81 17.17 -3.75
CA ASP A 128 -0.53 16.86 -3.14
C ASP A 128 -0.34 17.59 -1.82
N ILE A 129 0.32 16.92 -0.88
CA ILE A 129 0.76 17.50 0.38
C ILE A 129 2.23 17.18 0.60
N SER A 130 2.98 18.21 1.00
CA SER A 130 4.39 18.13 1.37
C SER A 130 4.51 18.24 2.88
N LEU A 131 4.85 17.15 3.55
CA LEU A 131 5.31 17.15 4.93
C LEU A 131 6.81 17.49 4.93
N ARG A 132 7.20 18.43 5.77
CA ARG A 132 8.55 18.98 5.82
C ARG A 132 9.10 18.82 7.23
N MET A 133 10.29 18.24 7.32
CA MET A 133 10.97 17.98 8.58
C MET A 133 12.36 18.61 8.57
N SER A 134 12.71 19.31 9.65
CA SER A 134 14.05 19.85 9.89
C SER A 134 14.53 19.50 11.30
N ILE A 135 15.84 19.41 11.50
CA ILE A 135 16.41 19.19 12.82
C ILE A 135 16.23 20.47 13.63
N LYS A 136 15.74 20.34 14.87
CA LYS A 136 15.54 21.48 15.76
C LYS A 136 16.86 22.21 15.99
N ASP A 137 16.82 23.53 15.93
CA ASP A 137 17.99 24.42 16.09
C ASP A 137 19.13 24.22 15.07
N SER A 138 18.86 23.53 13.95
CA SER A 138 19.80 23.38 12.83
C SER A 138 19.41 24.23 11.63
N LYS A 139 20.41 24.67 10.86
CA LYS A 139 20.25 25.33 9.55
C LYS A 139 20.41 24.35 8.38
N GLU A 140 20.50 23.06 8.67
CA GLU A 140 20.61 22.02 7.65
C GLU A 140 19.36 21.96 6.75
N GLU A 141 19.50 21.29 5.62
CA GLU A 141 18.42 21.12 4.65
C GLU A 141 17.18 20.46 5.28
N THR A 142 16.00 20.89 4.85
CA THR A 142 14.72 20.32 5.27
C THR A 142 14.36 19.13 4.40
N LEU A 143 14.13 17.97 5.01
CA LEU A 143 13.55 16.82 4.31
C LEU A 143 12.12 17.14 3.90
N LYS A 144 11.77 16.83 2.65
CA LYS A 144 10.41 16.95 2.12
C LYS A 144 9.90 15.57 1.76
N LEU A 145 8.81 15.18 2.40
CA LEU A 145 8.06 13.96 2.14
C LEU A 145 6.76 14.35 1.43
N TYR A 146 6.45 13.69 0.33
CA TYR A 146 5.29 14.03 -0.49
C TYR A 146 4.28 12.89 -0.51
N THR A 147 3.01 13.24 -0.49
CA THR A 147 1.90 12.31 -0.75
C THR A 147 0.86 12.96 -1.67
N ASN A 148 -0.04 12.14 -2.20
CA ASN A 148 -1.18 12.57 -2.99
C ASN A 148 -2.47 11.82 -2.58
N ILE A 149 -3.62 12.27 -3.10
CA ILE A 149 -4.94 11.70 -2.76
C ILE A 149 -5.14 10.21 -3.11
N LYS A 150 -4.25 9.62 -3.91
CA LYS A 150 -4.25 8.20 -4.30
C LYS A 150 -3.34 7.34 -3.42
N ASP A 151 -2.30 7.94 -2.83
CA ASP A 151 -1.26 7.25 -2.06
C ASP A 151 -1.41 7.43 -0.54
N VAL A 152 -2.59 7.87 -0.09
CA VAL A 152 -2.99 7.91 1.33
C VAL A 152 -4.06 6.87 1.64
N ASP A 153 -4.06 6.37 2.87
CA ASP A 153 -5.11 5.52 3.38
C ASP A 153 -6.34 6.37 3.74
N LYS A 154 -7.44 6.17 2.99
CA LYS A 154 -8.68 6.91 3.23
C LYS A 154 -9.44 6.24 4.36
N VAL A 155 -9.64 6.98 5.44
CA VAL A 155 -10.39 6.54 6.61
C VAL A 155 -11.58 7.45 6.82
N ASP A 156 -12.69 6.90 7.30
CA ASP A 156 -13.87 7.71 7.61
C ASP A 156 -13.53 8.71 8.73
N LYS A 157 -12.81 8.24 9.75
CA LYS A 157 -12.46 9.02 10.93
C LYS A 157 -11.08 8.66 11.49
N ILE A 158 -10.31 9.68 11.83
CA ILE A 158 -9.11 9.60 12.66
C ILE A 158 -9.53 9.81 14.11
N GLU A 159 -9.33 8.75 14.91
CA GLU A 159 -9.66 8.76 16.33
C GLU A 159 -8.74 9.68 17.12
N LYS A 160 -9.30 10.30 18.16
CA LYS A 160 -8.51 11.09 19.10
C LYS A 160 -7.89 10.15 20.14
N LEU A 161 -6.61 9.88 19.98
CA LEU A 161 -5.85 8.99 20.87
C LEU A 161 -4.99 9.80 21.84
N ASP A 162 -4.80 9.25 23.03
CA ASP A 162 -3.71 9.62 23.92
C ASP A 162 -2.46 8.80 23.58
N TYR A 163 -1.37 9.02 24.33
CA TYR A 163 -0.11 8.32 24.12
C TYR A 163 -0.26 6.78 24.18
N LYS A 164 -0.99 6.26 25.18
CA LYS A 164 -1.25 4.81 25.32
C LYS A 164 -2.08 4.26 24.16
N GLY A 165 -3.04 5.04 23.67
CA GLY A 165 -3.81 4.74 22.47
C GLY A 165 -2.93 4.66 21.23
N TYR A 166 -1.98 5.58 21.06
CA TYR A 166 -1.02 5.55 19.94
C TYR A 166 -0.09 4.35 20.01
N ILE A 167 0.47 4.02 21.19
CA ILE A 167 1.27 2.81 21.40
C ILE A 167 0.47 1.58 20.99
N THR A 168 -0.76 1.47 21.51
CA THR A 168 -1.63 0.34 21.24
C THR A 168 -1.93 0.22 19.74
N LYS A 169 -2.23 1.34 19.06
CA LYS A 169 -2.47 1.38 17.61
C LYS A 169 -1.25 0.89 16.83
N ARG A 170 -0.05 1.40 17.13
CA ARG A 170 1.21 1.01 16.47
C ARG A 170 1.45 -0.50 16.58
N PHE A 171 1.50 -1.03 17.79
CA PHE A 171 1.79 -2.45 18.01
C PHE A 171 0.70 -3.36 17.42
N ASN A 172 -0.58 -2.99 17.52
CA ASN A 172 -1.64 -3.79 16.92
C ASN A 172 -1.52 -3.86 15.39
N ILE A 173 -1.12 -2.76 14.73
CA ILE A 173 -0.88 -2.77 13.28
C ILE A 173 0.29 -3.70 12.94
N GLU A 174 1.42 -3.60 13.64
CA GLU A 174 2.58 -4.48 13.42
C GLU A 174 2.19 -5.97 13.60
N ILE A 175 1.46 -6.29 14.67
CA ILE A 175 0.98 -7.66 14.95
C ILE A 175 0.01 -8.14 13.87
N ASN A 176 -0.92 -7.30 13.42
CA ASN A 176 -1.87 -7.67 12.38
C ASN A 176 -1.16 -7.93 11.05
N ASN A 177 -0.12 -7.16 10.71
CA ASN A 177 0.68 -7.42 9.51
C ASN A 177 1.34 -8.81 9.57
N TYR A 178 1.90 -9.21 10.72
CA TYR A 178 2.44 -10.56 10.90
C TYR A 178 1.36 -11.65 10.78
N LYS A 179 0.17 -11.42 11.35
CA LYS A 179 -0.96 -12.36 11.23
C LYS A 179 -1.44 -12.52 9.78
N ASP A 180 -1.45 -11.42 9.02
CA ASP A 180 -1.81 -11.45 7.60
C ASP A 180 -0.78 -12.22 6.77
N GLU A 181 0.51 -12.09 7.10
CA GLU A 181 1.58 -12.87 6.47
C GLU A 181 1.47 -14.36 6.79
N ILE A 182 1.23 -14.73 8.06
CA ILE A 182 0.93 -16.11 8.47
C ILE A 182 -0.26 -16.67 7.68
N SER A 183 -1.35 -15.90 7.56
CA SER A 183 -2.55 -16.30 6.80
C SER A 183 -2.25 -16.55 5.33
N LYS A 184 -1.37 -15.77 4.70
CA LYS A 184 -0.92 -15.98 3.32
C LYS A 184 -0.08 -17.25 3.20
N ASN A 185 0.87 -17.47 4.12
CA ASN A 185 1.72 -18.65 4.13
C ASN A 185 0.90 -19.93 4.32
N GLU A 186 -0.08 -19.93 5.23
CA GLU A 186 -0.98 -21.06 5.43
C GLU A 186 -1.85 -21.37 4.20
N LYS A 187 -2.35 -20.34 3.50
CA LYS A 187 -3.07 -20.54 2.23
C LYS A 187 -2.19 -21.18 1.16
N GLU A 188 -0.93 -20.77 1.05
CA GLU A 188 0.01 -21.37 0.10
C GLU A 188 0.34 -22.82 0.47
N LYS A 189 0.53 -23.13 1.76
CA LYS A 189 0.68 -24.52 2.24
C LYS A 189 -0.52 -25.39 1.86
N ILE A 190 -1.75 -24.92 2.06
CA ILE A 190 -2.96 -25.66 1.68
C ILE A 190 -2.97 -25.95 0.18
N LYS A 191 -2.61 -24.97 -0.64
CA LYS A 191 -2.52 -25.13 -2.10
C LYS A 191 -1.45 -26.15 -2.49
N LEU A 192 -0.25 -26.06 -1.94
CA LEU A 192 0.85 -26.99 -2.19
C LEU A 192 0.49 -28.43 -1.79
N ASN A 193 -0.14 -28.61 -0.63
CA ASN A 193 -0.62 -29.93 -0.18
C ASN A 193 -1.68 -30.52 -1.12
N LYS A 194 -2.60 -29.69 -1.63
CA LYS A 194 -3.57 -30.14 -2.63
C LYS A 194 -2.88 -30.58 -3.92
N GLU A 195 -1.90 -29.82 -4.41
CA GLU A 195 -1.13 -30.18 -5.60
C GLU A 195 -0.37 -31.50 -5.40
N ILE A 196 0.27 -31.69 -4.24
CA ILE A 196 0.93 -32.96 -3.88
C ILE A 196 -0.07 -34.12 -3.94
N GLY A 197 -1.26 -33.96 -3.36
CA GLY A 197 -2.29 -35.00 -3.38
C GLY A 197 -2.76 -35.37 -4.79
N GLU A 198 -2.85 -34.42 -5.72
CA GLU A 198 -3.16 -34.71 -7.12
C GLU A 198 -2.01 -35.41 -7.85
N ILE A 199 -0.76 -35.03 -7.58
CA ILE A 199 0.41 -35.71 -8.14
C ILE A 199 0.49 -37.16 -7.63
N GLN A 200 0.19 -37.40 -6.35
CA GLN A 200 0.16 -38.75 -5.76
C GLN A 200 -0.89 -39.64 -6.43
N LYS A 201 -2.11 -39.13 -6.68
CA LYS A 201 -3.13 -39.88 -7.44
C LYS A 201 -2.67 -40.23 -8.85
N GLU A 202 -1.96 -39.32 -9.51
CA GLU A 202 -1.45 -39.57 -10.86
C GLU A 202 -0.34 -40.62 -10.87
N ILE A 203 0.56 -40.61 -9.87
CA ILE A 203 1.55 -41.67 -9.65
C ILE A 203 0.84 -43.02 -9.47
N GLU A 204 -0.17 -43.10 -8.61
CA GLU A 204 -0.96 -44.33 -8.42
C GLU A 204 -1.60 -44.81 -9.73
N ARG A 205 -2.14 -43.89 -10.54
CA ARG A 205 -2.73 -44.20 -11.84
C ARG A 205 -1.69 -44.72 -12.84
N LEU A 206 -0.47 -44.18 -12.82
CA LEU A 206 0.63 -44.65 -13.67
C LEU A 206 1.08 -46.06 -13.24
N GLU A 207 1.25 -46.28 -11.93
CA GLU A 207 1.60 -47.59 -11.37
C GLU A 207 0.57 -48.67 -11.71
N GLN A 208 -0.72 -48.36 -11.63
CA GLN A 208 -1.77 -49.30 -12.03
C GLN A 208 -1.76 -49.61 -13.53
N LYS A 209 -1.40 -48.65 -14.39
CA LYS A 209 -1.33 -48.87 -15.85
C LYS A 209 -0.11 -49.68 -16.28
N LYS A 210 0.99 -49.65 -15.51
CA LYS A 210 2.22 -50.39 -15.81
C LYS A 210 2.03 -51.89 -16.01
N ILE A 211 0.98 -52.48 -15.43
CA ILE A 211 0.68 -53.92 -15.59
C ILE A 211 0.28 -54.30 -17.02
N TYR A 212 -0.19 -53.34 -17.83
CA TYR A 212 -0.63 -53.56 -19.21
C TYR A 212 0.35 -52.99 -20.26
N GLN A 213 1.51 -52.54 -19.83
CA GLN A 213 2.50 -51.87 -20.68
C GLN A 213 3.62 -52.82 -21.13
N THR A 214 4.20 -52.52 -22.29
CA THR A 214 5.46 -53.10 -22.75
C THR A 214 6.64 -52.61 -21.91
N GLU A 215 7.80 -53.25 -22.04
CA GLU A 215 8.98 -52.88 -21.24
C GLU A 215 9.44 -51.43 -21.49
N GLN A 216 9.38 -50.96 -22.74
CA GLN A 216 9.73 -49.58 -23.07
C GLN A 216 8.74 -48.59 -22.43
N GLU A 217 7.44 -48.85 -22.50
CA GLU A 217 6.40 -47.99 -21.90
C GLU A 217 6.48 -47.97 -20.37
N LYS A 218 6.93 -49.06 -19.74
CA LYS A 218 7.21 -49.11 -18.30
C LYS A 218 8.36 -48.19 -17.94
N GLN A 219 9.46 -48.21 -18.70
CA GLN A 219 10.59 -47.31 -18.47
C GLN A 219 10.17 -45.84 -18.60
N ASP A 220 9.36 -45.51 -19.61
CA ASP A 220 8.82 -44.16 -19.78
C ASP A 220 7.93 -43.76 -18.59
N SER A 221 7.09 -44.68 -18.11
CA SER A 221 6.23 -44.46 -16.93
C SER A 221 7.05 -44.27 -15.65
N ASP A 222 8.13 -45.03 -15.47
CA ASP A 222 9.06 -44.89 -14.33
C ASP A 222 9.76 -43.53 -14.35
N SER A 223 10.15 -43.03 -15.53
CA SER A 223 10.71 -41.69 -15.68
C SER A 223 9.72 -40.62 -15.23
N LEU A 224 8.46 -40.70 -15.69
CA LEU A 224 7.40 -39.76 -15.30
C LEU A 224 7.12 -39.80 -13.78
N ILE A 225 7.11 -40.99 -13.17
CA ILE A 225 6.97 -41.15 -11.72
C ILE A 225 8.16 -40.53 -10.98
N GLY A 226 9.38 -40.70 -11.51
CA GLY A 226 10.58 -40.05 -10.98
C GLY A 226 10.48 -38.53 -10.97
N GLU A 227 10.05 -37.93 -12.08
CA GLU A 227 9.81 -36.48 -12.20
C GLU A 227 8.70 -36.00 -11.24
N ALA A 228 7.62 -36.76 -11.13
CA ALA A 228 6.52 -36.47 -10.21
C ALA A 228 6.98 -36.49 -8.74
N ASN A 229 7.77 -37.49 -8.34
CA ASN A 229 8.34 -37.57 -6.99
C ASN A 229 9.31 -36.42 -6.69
N TYR A 230 10.13 -36.02 -7.67
CA TYR A 230 10.98 -34.84 -7.53
C TYR A 230 10.17 -33.55 -7.32
N SER A 231 9.06 -33.40 -8.05
CA SER A 231 8.12 -32.28 -7.88
C SER A 231 7.48 -32.28 -6.49
N ILE A 232 7.05 -33.44 -5.99
CA ILE A 232 6.54 -33.58 -4.60
C ILE A 232 7.60 -33.13 -3.59
N SER A 233 8.84 -33.63 -3.71
CA SER A 233 9.91 -33.28 -2.78
C SER A 233 10.20 -31.78 -2.76
N THR A 234 10.20 -31.13 -3.92
CA THR A 234 10.40 -29.68 -4.04
C THR A 234 9.28 -28.90 -3.35
N LYS A 235 8.03 -29.34 -3.50
CA LYS A 235 6.87 -28.72 -2.86
C LYS A 235 6.88 -28.95 -1.34
N GLN A 236 7.27 -30.13 -0.88
CA GLN A 236 7.42 -30.44 0.55
C GLN A 236 8.47 -29.55 1.20
N LYS A 237 9.63 -29.37 0.56
CA LYS A 237 10.66 -28.44 1.04
C LYS A 237 10.12 -27.00 1.18
N LYS A 238 9.31 -26.55 0.22
CA LYS A 238 8.69 -25.22 0.30
C LYS A 238 7.66 -25.12 1.44
N ILE A 239 6.94 -26.20 1.74
CA ILE A 239 6.06 -26.24 2.92
C ILE A 239 6.87 -26.12 4.21
N GLU A 240 8.01 -26.84 4.31
CA GLU A 240 8.91 -26.73 5.47
C GLU A 240 9.46 -25.31 5.65
N ASP A 241 9.88 -24.65 4.56
CA ASP A 241 10.31 -23.25 4.60
C ASP A 241 9.19 -22.33 5.11
N LEU A 242 7.95 -22.51 4.62
CA LEU A 242 6.80 -21.74 5.09
C LEU A 242 6.46 -22.01 6.56
N ASP A 243 6.65 -23.24 7.05
CA ASP A 243 6.43 -23.60 8.46
C ASP A 243 7.45 -22.90 9.38
N MET A 244 8.72 -22.83 8.97
CA MET A 244 9.74 -22.07 9.70
C MET A 244 9.40 -20.58 9.76
N ASP A 245 8.99 -19.99 8.62
CA ASP A 245 8.59 -18.59 8.56
C ASP A 245 7.39 -18.31 9.48
N ILE A 246 6.38 -19.20 9.49
CA ILE A 246 5.22 -19.08 10.37
C ILE A 246 5.63 -19.16 11.86
N ALA A 247 6.56 -20.04 12.22
CA ALA A 247 7.05 -20.16 13.59
C ALA A 247 7.75 -18.85 14.04
N GLU A 248 8.66 -18.32 13.23
CA GLU A 248 9.36 -17.04 13.48
C GLU A 248 8.36 -15.87 13.61
N LEU A 249 7.36 -15.79 12.73
CA LEU A 249 6.34 -14.74 12.80
C LEU A 249 5.51 -14.83 14.09
N ASN A 250 5.20 -16.04 14.56
CA ASN A 250 4.50 -16.23 15.83
C ASN A 250 5.35 -15.80 17.03
N GLU A 251 6.65 -16.10 17.04
CA GLU A 251 7.57 -15.62 18.08
C GLU A 251 7.65 -14.09 18.07
N ARG A 252 7.73 -13.45 16.90
CA ARG A 252 7.69 -11.98 16.77
C ARG A 252 6.41 -11.39 17.32
N ILE A 253 5.26 -12.01 17.08
CA ILE A 253 3.97 -11.57 17.67
C ILE A 253 4.04 -11.60 19.20
N GLN A 254 4.57 -12.67 19.79
CA GLN A 254 4.71 -12.78 21.25
C GLN A 254 5.62 -11.68 21.81
N MET A 255 6.78 -11.45 21.17
CA MET A 255 7.71 -10.40 21.58
C MET A 255 7.10 -8.99 21.46
N LYS A 256 6.30 -8.74 20.41
CA LYS A 256 5.61 -7.46 20.23
C LYS A 256 4.50 -7.23 21.25
N GLU A 257 3.74 -8.27 21.61
CA GLU A 257 2.76 -8.16 22.69
C GLU A 257 3.44 -7.86 24.03
N GLN A 258 4.59 -8.49 24.32
CA GLN A 258 5.35 -8.19 25.54
C GLN A 258 5.86 -6.74 25.54
N GLN A 259 6.49 -6.29 24.44
CA GLN A 259 6.94 -4.89 24.30
C GLN A 259 5.80 -3.90 24.50
N LYS A 260 4.63 -4.18 23.93
CA LYS A 260 3.43 -3.37 24.12
C LYS A 260 3.01 -3.30 25.58
N GLN A 261 3.00 -4.40 26.33
CA GLN A 261 2.67 -4.37 27.77
C GLN A 261 3.68 -3.53 28.54
N ASP A 262 4.98 -3.70 28.27
CA ASP A 262 6.04 -2.96 28.94
C ASP A 262 5.96 -1.45 28.66
N SER A 263 5.70 -1.06 27.41
CA SER A 263 5.50 0.35 27.02
C SER A 263 4.24 0.97 27.63
N LEU A 264 3.20 0.18 27.90
CA LEU A 264 1.96 0.66 28.54
C LEU A 264 2.07 0.77 30.07
N ALA A 265 3.06 0.09 30.67
CA ALA A 265 3.32 0.10 32.10
C ALA A 265 4.15 1.29 32.59
N GLN A 266 4.90 1.94 31.68
CA GLN A 266 5.61 3.20 31.93
C GLN A 266 4.64 4.39 31.98
#